data_AF-A0A6B3CCS8-F1
#
_entry.id   AF-A0A6B3CCS8-F1
#
_cell.length_a   1.000
_cell.length_b   1.000
_cell.length_c   1.000
_cell.angle_alpha   90.00
_cell.angle_beta   90.00
_cell.angle_gamma   90.00
#
_symmetry.space_group_name_H-M   'P 1'
#
loop_
_entity.id
_entity.type
_entity.pdbx_description
1 polymer ?
#
loop_
_entity_poly.entity_id
_entity_poly.type
_entity_poly.pdbx_seq_one_letter_code
_entity_poly.pdbx_strand_id
1 'polypeptide(L)'
;MRRPFALLASVLLVGAFAVPASAADGDDGPAGSDGFTIKDPRITESSGLAASRLHPGVYWTHNDQDTGPYLYAVDGATGETVARVALSGVGTPRDVEAIAIGPGNKIFV
;
A
#
# COMPACT_ATOMS: atom_id res chain seq x y z
N MET A 1 19.45 -16.21 53.02
CA MET A 1 19.98 -16.09 51.64
C MET A 1 18.80 -16.19 50.67
N ARG A 2 18.40 -15.07 50.07
CA ARG A 2 17.15 -14.95 49.29
C ARG A 2 17.39 -15.37 47.83
N ARG A 3 16.84 -16.54 47.52
CA ARG A 3 16.54 -17.20 46.23
C ARG A 3 16.92 -16.41 44.94
N PRO A 4 17.93 -16.87 44.18
CA PRO A 4 18.28 -16.32 42.85
C PRO A 4 17.33 -16.78 41.71
N PHE A 5 16.33 -17.62 42.02
CA PHE A 5 15.45 -18.23 41.02
C PHE A 5 14.43 -17.29 40.38
N ALA A 6 14.17 -16.11 40.96
CA ALA A 6 13.22 -15.15 40.40
C ALA A 6 13.73 -14.47 39.11
N LEU A 7 15.05 -14.43 38.88
CA LEU A 7 15.66 -13.81 37.69
C LEU A 7 15.64 -14.73 36.46
N LEU A 8 15.57 -16.05 36.63
CA LEU A 8 15.56 -17.02 35.53
C LEU A 8 14.18 -17.11 34.84
N ALA A 9 13.10 -16.87 35.58
CA ALA A 9 11.74 -16.90 35.02
C ALA A 9 11.46 -15.72 34.08
N SER A 10 12.03 -14.54 34.34
CA SER A 10 11.83 -13.32 33.55
C SER A 10 12.55 -13.38 32.20
N VAL A 11 13.69 -14.07 32.11
CA VAL A 11 14.45 -14.23 30.85
C VAL A 11 13.72 -15.15 29.87
N LEU A 12 13.04 -16.19 30.38
CA LEU A 12 12.29 -17.15 29.55
C LEU A 12 11.01 -16.57 28.95
N LEU A 13 10.38 -15.57 29.60
CA LEU A 13 9.14 -14.96 29.10
C LEU A 13 9.39 -13.92 27.98
N VAL A 14 10.57 -13.31 27.92
CA VAL A 14 10.93 -12.33 26.88
C VAL A 14 11.40 -13.02 25.58
N GLY A 15 12.01 -14.21 25.68
CA GLY A 15 12.47 -14.95 24.49
C GLY A 15 11.34 -15.46 23.58
N ALA A 16 10.15 -15.73 24.13
CA ALA A 16 9.03 -16.28 23.37
C ALA A 16 8.33 -15.27 22.43
N PHE A 17 8.56 -13.97 22.61
CA PHE A 17 7.98 -12.90 21.78
C PHE A 17 9.00 -12.18 20.89
N ALA A 18 10.25 -12.66 20.87
CA ALA A 18 11.34 -12.05 20.09
C ALA A 18 11.56 -12.73 18.73
N VAL A 19 10.66 -13.61 18.30
CA VAL A 19 10.68 -14.13 16.92
C VAL A 19 10.15 -13.04 15.99
N PRO A 20 10.91 -12.61 14.96
CA PRO A 20 10.36 -11.75 13.92
C PRO A 20 9.18 -12.47 13.27
N ALA A 21 8.06 -11.78 13.13
CA ALA A 21 6.97 -12.26 12.30
C ALA A 21 7.45 -12.26 10.84
N SER A 22 7.72 -13.44 10.26
CA SER A 22 7.79 -13.57 8.81
C SER A 22 6.37 -13.57 8.28
N ALA A 23 6.06 -12.63 7.40
CA ALA A 23 4.97 -12.83 6.45
C ALA A 23 5.30 -14.10 5.65
N ALA A 24 4.32 -14.99 5.48
CA ALA A 24 4.46 -16.06 4.50
C ALA A 24 4.63 -15.42 3.12
N ASP A 25 5.61 -15.89 2.34
CA ASP A 25 5.71 -15.52 0.93
C ASP A 25 4.38 -15.93 0.27
N GLY A 26 3.71 -14.98 -0.38
CA GLY A 26 2.35 -15.11 -0.91
C GLY A 26 2.19 -16.02 -2.14
N ASP A 27 3.03 -17.05 -2.26
CA ASP A 27 3.17 -17.90 -3.45
C ASP A 27 2.04 -18.95 -3.60
N ASP A 28 1.16 -19.07 -2.60
CA ASP A 28 0.00 -19.98 -2.66
C ASP A 28 -1.22 -19.39 -3.42
N GLY A 29 -1.10 -18.16 -3.93
CA GLY A 29 -2.17 -17.51 -4.68
C GLY A 29 -2.19 -17.87 -6.19
N PRO A 30 -3.28 -17.55 -6.90
CA PRO A 30 -3.32 -17.74 -8.36
C PRO A 30 -2.19 -16.97 -9.05
N ALA A 31 -1.55 -17.54 -10.06
CA ALA A 31 -0.47 -16.88 -10.82
C ALA A 31 -0.78 -15.39 -11.09
N GLY A 32 0.06 -14.49 -10.57
CA GLY A 32 -0.18 -13.04 -10.53
C GLY A 32 -0.68 -12.50 -9.17
N SER A 33 -0.71 -13.32 -8.12
CA SER A 33 -1.08 -12.94 -6.75
C SER A 33 0.05 -12.33 -5.92
N ASP A 34 1.28 -12.30 -6.44
CA ASP A 34 2.48 -11.85 -5.72
C ASP A 34 2.45 -10.34 -5.40
N GLY A 35 1.38 -9.65 -5.80
CA GLY A 35 1.28 -8.21 -5.78
C GLY A 35 2.31 -7.58 -6.74
N PHE A 36 2.49 -6.28 -6.61
CA PHE A 36 3.54 -5.56 -7.33
C PHE A 36 4.07 -4.42 -6.46
N THR A 37 5.29 -4.00 -6.75
CA THR A 37 5.89 -2.82 -6.11
C THR A 37 5.79 -1.63 -7.06
N ILE A 38 5.17 -0.55 -6.62
CA ILE A 38 5.17 0.73 -7.36
C ILE A 38 6.60 1.24 -7.48
N LYS A 39 7.06 1.52 -8.70
CA LYS A 39 8.45 1.93 -8.98
C LYS A 39 8.64 3.44 -9.10
N ASP A 40 7.57 4.18 -9.30
CA ASP A 40 7.64 5.61 -9.57
C ASP A 40 7.90 6.38 -8.26
N PRO A 41 9.07 7.04 -8.11
CA PRO A 41 9.44 7.73 -6.87
C PRO A 41 8.56 8.95 -6.58
N ARG A 42 7.70 9.37 -7.52
CA ARG A 42 6.72 10.43 -7.29
C ARG A 42 5.52 9.94 -6.48
N ILE A 43 5.31 8.63 -6.37
CA ILE A 43 4.26 8.02 -5.56
C ILE A 43 4.90 7.62 -4.23
N THR A 44 4.82 8.50 -3.23
CA THR A 44 5.54 8.35 -1.96
C THR A 44 4.77 7.54 -0.92
N GLU A 45 3.45 7.39 -1.10
CA GLU A 45 2.59 6.76 -0.09
C GLU A 45 1.45 5.91 -0.67
N SER A 46 0.86 6.30 -1.82
CA SER A 46 -0.26 5.57 -2.41
C SER A 46 -1.44 5.37 -1.43
N SER A 47 -1.93 6.46 -0.82
CA SER A 47 -2.95 6.44 0.25
C SER A 47 -4.28 5.78 -0.15
N GLY A 48 -4.59 5.75 -1.46
CA GLY A 48 -5.74 5.01 -2.00
C GLY A 48 -5.36 4.11 -3.19
N LEU A 49 -6.07 3.00 -3.39
CA LEU A 49 -5.88 2.11 -4.54
C LEU A 49 -7.20 1.58 -5.11
N ALA A 50 -7.41 1.73 -6.42
CA ALA A 50 -8.58 1.19 -7.12
C ALA A 50 -8.22 0.51 -8.45
N ALA A 51 -8.64 -0.75 -8.62
CA ALA A 51 -8.45 -1.46 -9.88
C ALA A 51 -9.30 -0.83 -11.01
N SER A 52 -8.67 -0.57 -12.15
CA SER A 52 -9.35 -0.01 -13.32
C SER A 52 -10.33 -1.00 -13.94
N ARG A 53 -11.53 -0.53 -14.30
CA ARG A 53 -12.52 -1.31 -15.05
C ARG A 53 -12.32 -1.23 -16.57
N LEU A 54 -11.65 -0.18 -17.06
CA LEU A 54 -11.44 0.07 -18.49
C LEU A 54 -10.10 -0.46 -19.00
N HIS A 55 -9.14 -0.65 -18.09
CA HIS A 55 -7.79 -1.10 -18.41
C HIS A 55 -7.43 -2.26 -17.48
N PRO A 56 -7.73 -3.52 -17.87
CA PRO A 56 -7.38 -4.69 -17.06
C PRO A 56 -5.89 -4.71 -16.69
N GLY A 57 -5.60 -5.00 -15.42
CA GLY A 57 -4.23 -4.99 -14.89
C GLY A 57 -3.72 -3.61 -14.44
N VAL A 58 -4.46 -2.52 -14.68
CA VAL A 58 -4.08 -1.18 -14.21
C VAL A 58 -4.77 -0.84 -12.89
N TYR A 59 -4.01 -0.22 -11.99
CA TYR A 59 -4.49 0.29 -10.70
C TYR A 59 -4.30 1.80 -10.62
N TRP A 60 -5.30 2.51 -10.10
CA TRP A 60 -5.26 3.94 -9.85
C TRP A 60 -4.91 4.23 -8.39
N THR A 61 -4.03 5.21 -8.16
CA THR A 61 -3.62 5.67 -6.83
C THR A 61 -3.41 7.18 -6.79
N HIS A 62 -3.33 7.74 -5.59
CA HIS A 62 -2.90 9.10 -5.29
C HIS A 62 -2.05 9.13 -4.01
N ASN A 63 -1.30 10.20 -3.85
CA ASN A 63 -0.72 10.59 -2.58
C ASN A 63 -1.71 11.55 -1.86
N ASP A 64 -1.77 11.52 -0.53
CA ASP A 64 -2.52 12.42 0.35
C ASP A 64 -1.81 13.75 0.66
N GLN A 65 -0.48 13.79 0.60
CA GLN A 65 0.37 14.95 0.94
C GLN A 65 1.52 15.10 -0.05
N ASP A 66 1.17 15.47 -1.28
CA ASP A 66 2.14 15.65 -2.36
C ASP A 66 2.14 17.10 -2.89
N THR A 67 3.07 17.36 -3.80
CA THR A 67 3.26 18.62 -4.54
C THR A 67 2.07 19.04 -5.41
N GLY A 68 1.03 18.21 -5.51
CA GLY A 68 -0.20 18.54 -6.21
C GLY A 68 -1.21 17.38 -6.28
N PRO A 69 -2.42 17.64 -6.79
CA PRO A 69 -3.50 16.67 -6.84
C PRO A 69 -3.38 15.78 -8.09
N TYR A 70 -2.56 14.75 -8.00
CA TYR A 70 -2.33 13.81 -9.10
C TYR A 70 -3.00 12.47 -8.87
N LEU A 71 -3.55 11.91 -9.95
CA LEU A 71 -3.84 10.48 -10.03
C LEU A 71 -2.77 9.79 -10.87
N TYR A 72 -2.35 8.62 -10.42
CA TYR A 72 -1.37 7.78 -11.10
C TYR A 72 -2.03 6.47 -11.50
N ALA A 73 -1.81 6.04 -12.74
CA ALA A 73 -2.13 4.69 -13.20
C ALA A 73 -0.86 3.85 -13.16
N VAL A 74 -0.91 2.70 -12.49
CA VAL A 74 0.21 1.77 -12.35
C VAL A 74 -0.16 0.44 -12.97
N ASP A 75 0.75 -0.12 -13.77
CA ASP A 75 0.64 -1.47 -14.31
C ASP A 75 0.92 -2.50 -13.21
N GLY A 76 -0.04 -3.37 -12.94
CA GLY A 76 0.03 -4.35 -11.85
C GLY A 76 0.92 -5.55 -12.13
N ALA A 77 1.43 -5.73 -13.35
CA ALA A 77 2.39 -6.78 -13.67
C ALA A 77 3.84 -6.32 -13.43
N THR A 78 4.11 -5.04 -13.66
CA THR A 78 5.49 -4.49 -13.65
C THR A 78 5.74 -3.45 -12.56
N GLY A 79 4.69 -2.85 -12.01
CA GLY A 79 4.78 -1.72 -11.09
C GLY A 79 5.14 -0.37 -11.73
N GLU A 80 5.16 -0.31 -13.06
CA GLU A 80 5.45 0.90 -13.82
C GLU A 80 4.25 1.87 -13.83
N THR A 81 4.49 3.16 -13.60
CA THR A 81 3.46 4.18 -13.81
C THR A 81 3.23 4.42 -15.29
N VAL A 82 2.05 4.06 -15.79
CA VAL A 82 1.67 4.17 -17.21
C VAL A 82 0.91 5.46 -17.53
N ALA A 83 0.38 6.16 -16.52
CA ALA A 83 -0.20 7.50 -16.70
C ALA A 83 -0.11 8.34 -15.42
N ARG A 84 -0.09 9.66 -15.60
CA ARG A 84 -0.26 10.64 -14.52
C ARG A 84 -1.24 11.72 -14.97
N VAL A 85 -2.28 11.97 -14.16
CA VAL A 85 -3.34 12.93 -14.44
C VAL A 85 -3.32 14.02 -13.37
N ALA A 86 -3.23 15.28 -13.78
CA ALA A 86 -3.36 16.42 -12.88
C ALA A 86 -4.84 16.81 -12.74
N LEU A 87 -5.34 16.87 -11.51
CA LEU A 87 -6.70 17.33 -11.24
C LEU A 87 -6.75 18.86 -11.16
N SER A 88 -7.74 19.45 -11.82
CA SER A 88 -7.97 20.90 -11.79
C SER A 88 -9.17 21.25 -10.91
N GLY A 89 -9.12 22.41 -10.25
CA GLY A 89 -10.26 22.93 -9.48
C GLY A 89 -10.45 22.33 -8.08
N VAL A 90 -9.52 21.47 -7.64
CA VAL A 90 -9.57 20.79 -6.33
C VAL A 90 -8.83 21.55 -5.21
N GLY A 91 -8.17 22.67 -5.52
CA GLY A 91 -7.42 23.46 -4.56
C GLY A 91 -6.17 22.74 -4.04
N THR A 92 -6.01 22.71 -2.72
CA THR A 92 -4.90 22.04 -2.01
C THR A 92 -5.46 20.92 -1.13
N PRO A 93 -5.86 19.78 -1.72
CA PRO A 93 -6.34 18.64 -0.93
C PRO A 93 -5.25 18.14 0.02
N ARG A 94 -5.68 17.64 1.18
CA ARG A 94 -4.83 17.08 2.23
C ARG A 94 -5.56 15.88 2.82
N ASP A 95 -4.83 14.81 3.15
CA ASP A 95 -5.40 13.65 3.86
C ASP A 95 -6.50 12.97 3.02
N VAL A 96 -6.28 12.92 1.70
CA VAL A 96 -7.18 12.24 0.77
C VAL A 96 -6.77 10.77 0.73
N GLU A 97 -7.69 9.90 1.09
CA GLU A 97 -7.43 8.46 1.29
C GLU A 97 -8.21 7.57 0.33
N ALA A 98 -9.45 7.97 0.02
CA ALA A 98 -10.38 7.12 -0.69
C ALA A 98 -10.27 7.34 -2.20
N ILE A 99 -10.22 6.23 -2.94
CA ILE A 99 -10.41 6.23 -4.39
C ILE A 99 -11.30 5.06 -4.78
N ALA A 100 -12.25 5.29 -5.68
CA ALA A 100 -13.16 4.25 -6.16
C ALA A 100 -13.51 4.43 -7.64
N ILE A 101 -13.70 3.30 -8.34
CA ILE A 101 -14.34 3.31 -9.66
C ILE A 101 -15.85 3.19 -9.47
N GLY A 102 -16.57 4.29 -9.68
CA GLY A 102 -18.01 4.36 -9.54
C GLY A 102 -18.76 4.14 -10.87
N PRO A 103 -20.07 4.48 -10.89
CA PRO A 103 -20.94 4.31 -12.06
C PRO A 103 -20.38 5.00 -13.31
N GLY A 104 -20.55 4.36 -14.47
CA GLY A 104 -20.06 4.89 -15.75
C GLY A 104 -18.53 4.95 -15.86
N ASN A 105 -17.79 4.18 -15.05
CA ASN A 105 -16.33 4.17 -14.99
C ASN A 105 -15.71 5.52 -14.58
N LYS A 106 -16.47 6.33 -13.82
CA LYS A 106 -15.94 7.54 -13.21
C LYS A 106 -15.08 7.19 -12.02
N ILE A 107 -13.95 7.89 -11.88
CA ILE A 107 -13.10 7.80 -10.70
C ILE A 107 -13.59 8.82 -9.69
N PHE A 108 -13.84 8.38 -8.46
CA PHE A 108 -14.20 9.21 -7.32
C PHE A 108 -13.02 9.21 -6.36
N VAL A 109 -12.65 10.40 -5.90
CA VAL A 109 -11.59 10.70 -4.94
C VAL A 109 -12.10 11.82 -4.06
#